data_AF-A0ABD4ZGL6-F1
#
_entry.id   AF-A0ABD4ZGL6-F1
#
_cell.length_a   1.000
_cell.length_b   1.000
_cell.length_c   1.000
_cell.angle_alpha   90.00
_cell.angle_beta   90.00
_cell.angle_gamma   90.00
#
_symmetry.space_group_name_H-M   'P 1'
#
loop_
_entity.id
_entity.type
_entity.pdbx_description
1 polymer ?
#
loop_
_entity_poly.entity_id
_entity_poly.type
_entity_poly.pdbx_seq_one_letter_code
_entity_poly.pdbx_strand_id
1 'polypeptide(L)'
;MIDRDQRHPSVIAWSLFNEPESTTQESYDYFKDIFAFARKLDPQNRPYTGTLVMGSGPKVDKLHPLCDFVCLNRYYGWYVAGGPEIVNAKKMLEDELDGWQNLKLNKPFVFTEFGADTLSSSHRLPDEMWSQEYQNEYYQMYFDIFKKYPFICGELVWNFADFKTSEGIMRVGGNDKGIFTRDREPKDIAFTLKKRWQQLN
;
A
#
# COMPACT_ATOMS: atom_id res chain seq x y z
N MET A 1 5.55 22.14 0.69
CA MET A 1 4.45 21.22 0.32
C MET A 1 3.11 21.87 0.63
N ILE A 2 2.71 21.96 1.91
CA ILE A 2 1.38 22.47 2.29
C ILE A 2 1.10 23.88 1.75
N ASP A 3 1.98 24.85 1.97
CA ASP A 3 1.75 26.23 1.53
C ASP A 3 1.49 26.36 0.02
N ARG A 4 2.22 25.59 -0.79
CA ARG A 4 2.06 25.53 -2.25
C ARG A 4 0.71 24.91 -2.65
N ASP A 5 0.32 23.82 -1.98
CA ASP A 5 -0.72 22.91 -2.47
C ASP A 5 -2.08 23.05 -1.75
N GLN A 6 -2.13 23.79 -0.63
CA GLN A 6 -3.32 23.93 0.22
C GLN A 6 -4.55 24.49 -0.49
N ARG A 7 -4.41 25.14 -1.65
CA ARG A 7 -5.54 25.70 -2.42
C ARG A 7 -6.09 24.76 -3.49
N HIS A 8 -5.52 23.57 -3.66
CA HIS A 8 -6.01 22.60 -4.64
C HIS A 8 -7.15 21.75 -4.06
N PRO A 9 -8.31 21.67 -4.73
CA PRO A 9 -9.43 20.82 -4.28
C PRO A 9 -9.13 19.33 -4.45
N SER A 10 -8.20 18.96 -5.33
CA SER A 10 -7.74 17.57 -5.51
C SER A 10 -6.88 17.07 -4.35
N VAL A 11 -6.33 17.98 -3.53
CA VAL A 11 -5.53 17.62 -2.36
C VAL A 11 -6.47 17.42 -1.18
N ILE A 12 -6.61 16.18 -0.75
CA ILE A 12 -7.57 15.79 0.30
C ILE A 12 -6.92 15.33 1.59
N ALA A 13 -5.61 15.03 1.57
CA ALA A 13 -4.86 14.58 2.75
C ALA A 13 -3.35 14.85 2.56
N TRP A 14 -2.60 14.81 3.67
CA TRP A 14 -1.15 14.97 3.68
C TRP A 14 -0.47 13.72 4.23
N SER A 15 0.38 13.08 3.42
CA SER A 15 1.29 12.04 3.91
C SER A 15 2.60 12.67 4.38
N LEU A 16 2.98 12.46 5.63
CA LEU A 16 4.15 13.09 6.27
C LEU A 16 5.38 12.19 6.30
N PHE A 17 5.22 10.90 5.97
CA PHE A 17 6.32 9.94 5.87
C PHE A 17 5.94 8.77 4.96
N ASN A 18 6.98 8.08 4.47
CA ASN A 18 6.84 6.79 3.81
C ASN A 18 7.80 5.79 4.43
N GLU A 19 7.28 4.72 5.03
CA GLU A 19 8.05 3.60 5.59
C GLU A 19 9.21 4.00 6.54
N PRO A 20 8.98 4.88 7.53
CA PRO A 20 10.01 5.18 8.52
C PRO A 20 10.18 4.02 9.51
N GLU A 21 11.22 4.08 10.33
CA GLU A 21 11.19 3.38 11.61
C GLU A 21 10.02 3.94 12.45
N SER A 22 9.19 3.06 12.97
CA SER A 22 7.95 3.44 13.64
C SER A 22 7.70 2.70 14.97
N THR A 23 8.65 1.85 15.39
CA THR A 23 8.50 0.98 16.56
C THR A 23 9.19 1.50 17.82
N THR A 24 9.94 2.60 17.69
CA THR A 24 10.71 3.21 18.80
C THR A 24 10.03 4.46 19.37
N GLN A 25 10.31 4.77 20.63
CA GLN A 25 9.74 5.96 21.27
C GLN A 25 10.31 7.24 20.67
N GLU A 26 11.58 7.22 20.30
CA GLU A 26 12.29 8.30 19.65
C GLU A 26 11.64 8.68 18.31
N SER A 27 11.18 7.67 17.55
CA SER A 27 10.44 7.91 16.31
C SER A 27 9.11 8.60 16.58
N TYR A 28 8.37 8.16 17.60
CA TYR A 28 7.12 8.83 18.00
C TYR A 28 7.36 10.29 18.39
N ASP A 29 8.36 10.56 19.22
CA ASP A 29 8.66 11.91 19.70
C ASP A 29 9.06 12.83 18.53
N TYR A 30 9.85 12.33 17.58
CA TYR A 30 10.20 13.05 16.35
C TYR A 30 8.97 13.40 15.50
N PHE A 31 8.11 12.41 15.21
CA PHE A 31 6.95 12.64 14.34
C PHE A 31 5.84 13.42 15.02
N LYS A 32 5.71 13.36 16.35
CA LYS A 32 4.73 14.16 17.09
C LYS A 32 4.88 15.65 16.78
N ASP A 33 6.11 16.15 16.76
CA ASP A 33 6.39 17.56 16.46
C ASP A 33 6.13 17.89 14.98
N ILE A 34 6.43 16.97 14.06
CA ILE A 34 6.13 17.13 12.62
C ILE A 34 4.62 17.23 12.39
N PHE A 35 3.83 16.33 12.97
CA PHE A 35 2.37 16.37 12.86
C PHE A 35 1.80 17.65 13.48
N ALA A 36 2.30 18.04 14.66
CA ALA A 36 1.87 19.27 15.32
C ALA A 36 2.20 20.52 14.50
N PHE A 37 3.35 20.55 13.82
CA PHE A 37 3.72 21.63 12.92
C PHE A 37 2.87 21.65 11.65
N ALA A 38 2.69 20.50 10.99
CA ALA A 38 1.91 20.38 9.76
C ALA A 38 0.46 20.86 9.96
N ARG A 39 -0.16 20.50 11.09
CA ARG A 39 -1.52 20.95 11.47
C ARG A 39 -1.66 22.47 11.58
N LYS A 40 -0.58 23.21 11.85
CA LYS A 40 -0.60 24.69 11.87
C LYS A 40 -0.57 25.31 10.48
N LEU A 41 -0.16 24.55 9.46
CA LEU A 41 0.06 25.07 8.11
C LEU A 41 -1.15 24.96 7.19
N ASP A 42 -2.03 23.97 7.39
CA ASP A 42 -3.22 23.79 6.54
C ASP A 42 -4.45 24.49 7.13
N PRO A 43 -4.93 25.59 6.55
CA PRO A 43 -6.11 26.31 7.03
C PRO A 43 -7.40 25.49 6.90
N GLN A 44 -7.42 24.45 6.06
CA GLN A 44 -8.57 23.56 5.92
C GLN A 44 -8.56 22.42 6.93
N ASN A 45 -7.47 22.25 7.68
CA ASN A 45 -7.28 21.15 8.64
C ASN A 45 -7.64 19.77 8.03
N ARG A 46 -7.15 19.51 6.82
CA ARG A 46 -7.38 18.21 6.14
C ARG A 46 -6.70 17.07 6.91
N PRO A 47 -7.10 15.81 6.68
CA PRO A 47 -6.47 14.66 7.31
C PRO A 47 -4.96 14.52 7.04
N TYR A 48 -4.22 14.10 8.05
CA TYR A 48 -2.78 13.79 8.02
C TYR A 48 -2.55 12.30 8.22
N THR A 49 -1.59 11.74 7.50
CA THR A 49 -1.23 10.32 7.57
C THR A 49 0.26 10.11 7.28
N GLY A 50 0.67 8.86 7.16
CA GLY A 50 1.94 8.39 6.62
C GLY A 50 1.86 6.88 6.42
N THR A 51 2.70 6.32 5.54
CA THR A 51 2.64 4.88 5.20
C THR A 51 3.47 4.05 6.16
N LEU A 52 2.88 3.00 6.71
CA LEU A 52 3.55 2.07 7.61
C LEU A 52 4.13 0.91 6.81
N VAL A 53 5.42 0.65 6.99
CA VAL A 53 6.13 -0.47 6.38
C VAL A 53 5.60 -1.80 6.89
N MET A 54 5.76 -2.85 6.10
CA MET A 54 5.55 -4.22 6.55
C MET A 54 6.44 -4.54 7.76
N GLY A 55 5.85 -5.06 8.84
CA GLY A 55 6.53 -5.27 10.13
C GLY A 55 6.14 -4.25 11.21
N SER A 56 5.75 -3.03 10.82
CA SER A 56 5.10 -2.05 11.70
C SER A 56 3.63 -2.39 11.92
N GLY A 57 3.41 -3.53 12.58
CA GLY A 57 2.08 -4.08 12.87
C GLY A 57 1.44 -3.48 14.13
N PRO A 58 0.19 -3.88 14.44
CA PRO A 58 -0.63 -3.26 15.48
C PRO A 58 -0.05 -3.34 16.90
N LYS A 59 0.86 -4.29 17.14
CA LYS A 59 1.48 -4.50 18.46
C LYS A 59 2.69 -3.61 18.72
N VAL A 60 3.38 -3.20 17.65
CA VAL A 60 4.71 -2.60 17.74
C VAL A 60 4.76 -1.19 17.19
N ASP A 61 3.87 -0.86 16.24
CA ASP A 61 3.82 0.48 15.68
C ASP A 61 3.39 1.52 16.72
N LYS A 62 4.13 2.62 16.76
CA LYS A 62 3.86 3.76 17.64
C LYS A 62 3.35 4.99 16.89
N LEU A 63 3.39 5.03 15.55
CA LEU A 63 3.05 6.23 14.77
C LEU A 63 1.57 6.31 14.37
N HIS A 64 0.86 5.19 14.26
CA HIS A 64 -0.58 5.15 13.93
C HIS A 64 -1.48 6.00 14.84
N PRO A 65 -1.17 6.30 16.12
CA PRO A 65 -1.97 7.21 16.92
C PRO A 65 -1.93 8.65 16.39
N LEU A 66 -0.82 9.08 15.76
CA LEU A 66 -0.66 10.44 15.22
C LEU A 66 -1.45 10.67 13.92
N CYS A 67 -1.68 9.60 13.14
CA CYS A 67 -2.39 9.64 11.87
C CYS A 67 -3.91 9.78 12.04
N ASP A 68 -4.57 10.58 11.21
CA ASP A 68 -6.03 10.71 11.17
C ASP A 68 -6.70 9.48 10.51
N PHE A 69 -5.99 8.82 9.60
CA PHE A 69 -6.31 7.51 9.01
C PHE A 69 -5.01 6.74 8.77
N VAL A 70 -5.06 5.41 8.77
CA VAL A 70 -3.86 4.56 8.72
C VAL A 70 -3.58 4.10 7.29
N CYS A 71 -2.37 4.31 6.81
CA CYS A 71 -1.92 3.82 5.50
C CYS A 71 -0.98 2.62 5.68
N LEU A 72 -1.28 1.51 4.99
CA LEU A 72 -0.49 0.28 5.07
C LEU A 72 0.18 -0.02 3.72
N ASN A 73 1.48 -0.26 3.76
CA ASN A 73 2.25 -0.85 2.66
C ASN A 73 2.47 -2.32 2.97
N ARG A 74 1.86 -3.23 2.22
CA ARG A 74 1.91 -4.67 2.51
C ARG A 74 2.13 -5.49 1.25
N TYR A 75 2.98 -6.49 1.38
CA TYR A 75 3.45 -7.33 0.28
C TYR A 75 3.41 -8.83 0.65
N TYR A 76 2.36 -9.24 1.36
CA TYR A 76 2.07 -10.65 1.60
C TYR A 76 1.71 -11.30 0.27
N GLY A 77 2.38 -12.39 -0.08
CA GLY A 77 2.31 -12.99 -1.41
C GLY A 77 3.35 -12.40 -2.38
N TRP A 78 4.26 -11.53 -1.91
CA TRP A 78 5.41 -11.12 -2.72
C TRP A 78 6.70 -11.19 -1.92
N TYR A 79 6.90 -10.26 -0.98
CA TYR A 79 8.09 -10.26 -0.11
C TYR A 79 7.95 -11.22 1.07
N VAL A 80 6.72 -11.56 1.48
CA VAL A 80 6.44 -12.54 2.55
C VAL A 80 5.54 -13.63 1.99
N ALA A 81 5.97 -14.89 2.10
CA ALA A 81 5.22 -16.06 1.66
C ALA A 81 4.72 -15.94 0.20
N GLY A 82 5.63 -15.60 -0.72
CA GLY A 82 5.34 -15.51 -2.15
C GLY A 82 5.27 -16.87 -2.87
N GLY A 83 4.75 -16.86 -4.08
CA GLY A 83 4.67 -18.03 -4.95
C GLY A 83 3.72 -19.10 -4.38
N PRO A 84 4.15 -20.37 -4.26
CA PRO A 84 3.32 -21.45 -3.74
C PRO A 84 2.77 -21.23 -2.33
N GLU A 85 3.32 -20.27 -1.57
CA GLU A 85 2.88 -19.95 -0.21
C GLU A 85 1.78 -18.87 -0.16
N ILE A 86 1.19 -18.47 -1.29
CA ILE A 86 0.18 -17.39 -1.34
C ILE A 86 -1.03 -17.63 -0.41
N VAL A 87 -1.40 -18.89 -0.15
CA VAL A 87 -2.44 -19.25 0.82
C VAL A 87 -2.01 -18.91 2.26
N ASN A 88 -0.74 -19.15 2.60
CA ASN A 88 -0.17 -18.77 3.89
C ASN A 88 -0.06 -17.24 4.01
N ALA A 89 0.35 -16.56 2.93
CA ALA A 89 0.38 -15.10 2.88
C ALA A 89 -0.99 -14.48 3.20
N LYS A 90 -2.08 -15.00 2.61
CA LYS A 90 -3.44 -14.56 2.91
C LYS A 90 -3.73 -14.66 4.41
N LYS A 91 -3.45 -15.82 5.00
CA LYS A 91 -3.69 -16.06 6.43
C LYS A 91 -2.87 -15.11 7.32
N MET A 92 -1.59 -14.89 7.01
CA MET A 92 -0.74 -13.98 7.77
C MET A 92 -1.24 -12.53 7.70
N LEU A 93 -1.74 -12.10 6.53
CA LEU A 93 -2.35 -10.78 6.38
C LEU A 93 -3.68 -10.67 7.16
N GLU A 94 -4.50 -11.72 7.15
CA GLU A 94 -5.71 -11.79 8.00
C GLU A 94 -5.37 -11.67 9.48
N ASP A 95 -4.36 -12.39 9.96
CA ASP A 95 -3.91 -12.34 11.36
C ASP A 95 -3.44 -10.91 11.75
N GLU A 96 -2.74 -10.21 10.85
CA GLU A 96 -2.35 -8.81 11.09
C GLU A 96 -3.57 -7.87 11.15
N LEU A 97 -4.50 -8.02 10.20
CA LEU A 97 -5.70 -7.17 10.11
C LEU A 97 -6.69 -7.41 11.25
N ASP A 98 -6.81 -8.64 11.73
CA ASP A 98 -7.54 -8.96 12.96
C ASP A 98 -6.90 -8.24 14.16
N GLY A 99 -5.56 -8.21 14.20
CA GLY A 99 -4.80 -7.41 15.18
C GLY A 99 -5.14 -5.92 15.13
N TRP A 100 -5.17 -5.32 13.93
CA TRP A 100 -5.56 -3.92 13.75
C TRP A 100 -7.02 -3.65 14.16
N GLN A 101 -7.94 -4.54 13.78
CA GLN A 101 -9.35 -4.44 14.13
C GLN A 101 -9.58 -4.50 15.65
N ASN A 102 -8.80 -5.33 16.35
CA ASN A 102 -8.89 -5.48 17.81
C ASN A 102 -8.47 -4.22 18.59
N LEU A 103 -7.68 -3.32 17.99
CA LEU A 103 -7.35 -2.02 18.60
C LEU A 103 -8.55 -1.06 18.63
N LYS A 104 -9.62 -1.32 17.86
CA LYS A 104 -10.85 -0.51 17.83
C LYS A 104 -10.59 1.00 17.66
N LEU A 105 -9.64 1.34 16.77
CA LEU A 105 -9.15 2.72 16.59
C LEU A 105 -10.20 3.71 16.10
N ASN A 106 -11.31 3.23 15.49
CA ASN A 106 -12.30 4.06 14.81
C ASN A 106 -11.67 5.00 13.75
N LYS A 107 -10.66 4.51 13.03
CA LYS A 107 -9.97 5.21 11.94
C LYS A 107 -10.13 4.42 10.64
N PRO A 108 -10.30 5.09 9.48
CA PRO A 108 -10.21 4.43 8.18
C PRO A 108 -8.81 3.89 7.95
N PHE A 109 -8.72 2.79 7.19
CA PHE A 109 -7.46 2.25 6.67
C PHE A 109 -7.43 2.36 5.16
N VAL A 110 -6.26 2.65 4.61
CA VAL A 110 -6.01 2.67 3.16
C VAL A 110 -4.79 1.81 2.89
N PHE A 111 -4.90 0.87 1.96
CA PHE A 111 -3.69 0.22 1.44
C PHE A 111 -3.06 1.16 0.43
N THR A 112 -1.84 1.60 0.72
CA THR A 112 -1.11 2.57 -0.11
C THR A 112 -0.07 1.93 -1.01
N GLU A 113 0.36 0.72 -0.65
CA GLU A 113 1.15 -0.13 -1.52
C GLU A 113 0.82 -1.61 -1.34
N PHE A 114 0.64 -2.27 -2.47
CA PHE A 114 0.59 -3.72 -2.63
C PHE A 114 0.73 -4.02 -4.13
N GLY A 115 1.49 -5.05 -4.48
CA GLY A 115 1.73 -5.45 -5.86
C GLY A 115 2.86 -6.47 -5.97
N ALA A 116 2.96 -7.11 -7.12
CA ALA A 116 3.99 -8.09 -7.45
C ALA A 116 4.75 -7.63 -8.71
N ASP A 117 6.08 -7.75 -8.73
CA ASP A 117 6.82 -7.41 -9.96
C ASP A 117 6.38 -8.37 -11.06
N THR A 118 6.18 -7.85 -12.26
CA THR A 118 5.55 -8.58 -13.37
C THR A 118 6.16 -8.12 -14.69
N LEU A 119 6.78 -9.03 -15.42
CA LEU A 119 7.30 -8.74 -16.76
C LEU A 119 6.15 -8.86 -17.77
N SER A 120 5.95 -7.83 -18.61
CA SER A 120 4.81 -7.78 -19.55
C SER A 120 4.82 -8.89 -20.60
N SER A 121 5.95 -9.57 -20.81
CA SER A 121 6.07 -10.71 -21.74
C SER A 121 5.96 -12.06 -21.04
N SER A 122 5.84 -12.11 -19.72
CA SER A 122 5.91 -13.35 -18.94
C SER A 122 4.53 -13.95 -18.70
N HIS A 123 4.26 -15.07 -19.36
CA HIS A 123 3.06 -15.87 -19.15
C HIS A 123 3.42 -17.29 -18.71
N ARG A 124 2.68 -17.83 -17.74
CA ARG A 124 2.91 -19.16 -17.15
C ARG A 124 1.58 -19.88 -16.82
N LEU A 125 1.59 -21.20 -16.95
CA LEU A 125 0.52 -22.09 -16.48
C LEU A 125 1.13 -23.38 -15.92
N PRO A 126 1.08 -23.64 -14.59
CA PRO A 126 0.51 -22.78 -13.55
C PRO A 126 1.23 -21.43 -13.44
N ASP A 127 0.62 -20.49 -12.72
CA ASP A 127 1.22 -19.19 -12.42
C ASP A 127 2.59 -19.33 -11.74
N GLU A 128 3.44 -18.34 -11.95
CA GLU A 128 4.76 -18.24 -11.31
C GLU A 128 5.02 -16.78 -10.94
N MET A 129 5.68 -16.51 -9.82
CA MET A 129 6.12 -15.14 -9.50
C MET A 129 6.80 -14.50 -10.72
N TRP A 130 6.51 -13.22 -10.99
CA TRP A 130 6.89 -12.48 -12.21
C TRP A 130 6.01 -12.69 -13.46
N SER A 131 5.12 -13.67 -13.48
CA SER A 131 4.13 -13.84 -14.57
C SER A 131 2.93 -12.92 -14.42
N GLN A 132 2.27 -12.61 -15.55
CA GLN A 132 1.03 -11.83 -15.56
C GLN A 132 -0.11 -12.56 -14.82
N GLU A 133 -0.15 -13.89 -14.89
CA GLU A 133 -1.12 -14.71 -14.17
C GLU A 133 -0.93 -14.57 -12.65
N TYR A 134 0.31 -14.63 -12.16
CA TYR A 134 0.60 -14.44 -10.74
C TYR A 134 0.20 -13.04 -10.24
N GLN A 135 0.41 -12.00 -11.06
CA GLN A 135 -0.06 -10.65 -10.71
C GLN A 135 -1.58 -10.64 -10.47
N ASN A 136 -2.36 -11.25 -11.38
CA ASN A 136 -3.80 -11.34 -11.23
C ASN A 136 -4.22 -12.13 -9.97
N GLU A 137 -3.58 -13.27 -9.70
CA GLU A 137 -3.89 -14.08 -8.51
C GLU A 137 -3.53 -13.36 -7.20
N TYR A 138 -2.39 -12.69 -7.16
CA TYR A 138 -1.97 -11.82 -6.06
C TYR A 138 -3.02 -10.74 -5.76
N TYR A 139 -3.48 -10.02 -6.79
CA TYR A 139 -4.47 -8.97 -6.60
C TYR A 139 -5.84 -9.54 -6.19
N GLN A 140 -6.23 -10.69 -6.72
CA GLN A 140 -7.47 -11.35 -6.32
C GLN A 140 -7.47 -11.71 -4.81
N MET A 141 -6.33 -12.16 -4.28
CA MET A 141 -6.17 -12.40 -2.83
C MET A 141 -6.42 -11.11 -2.03
N TYR A 142 -5.82 -9.98 -2.43
CA TYR A 142 -6.03 -8.69 -1.74
C TYR A 142 -7.47 -8.19 -1.87
N PHE A 143 -8.13 -8.39 -3.03
CA PHE A 143 -9.54 -8.00 -3.20
C PHE A 143 -10.48 -8.77 -2.27
N ASP A 144 -10.19 -10.04 -1.99
CA ASP A 144 -10.95 -10.81 -1.01
C ASP A 144 -10.73 -10.27 0.41
N ILE A 145 -9.49 -9.89 0.75
CA ILE A 145 -9.16 -9.26 2.02
C ILE A 145 -9.93 -7.94 2.19
N PHE A 146 -9.93 -7.07 1.19
CA PHE A 146 -10.61 -5.78 1.27
C PHE A 146 -12.12 -5.91 1.42
N LYS A 147 -12.74 -6.96 0.84
CA LYS A 147 -14.15 -7.27 1.06
C LYS A 147 -14.44 -7.74 2.49
N LYS A 148 -13.49 -8.43 3.12
CA LYS A 148 -13.64 -9.02 4.46
C LYS A 148 -13.56 -7.99 5.59
N TYR A 149 -12.79 -6.91 5.42
CA TYR A 149 -12.48 -5.94 6.46
C TYR A 149 -13.05 -4.53 6.15
N PRO A 150 -14.25 -4.18 6.66
CA PRO A 150 -14.96 -2.95 6.29
C PRO A 150 -14.27 -1.64 6.69
N PHE A 151 -13.30 -1.67 7.61
CA PHE A 151 -12.53 -0.49 8.00
C PHE A 151 -11.48 -0.10 6.94
N ILE A 152 -11.24 -0.95 5.94
CA ILE A 152 -10.42 -0.63 4.77
C ILE A 152 -11.29 0.17 3.79
N CYS A 153 -10.97 1.44 3.63
CA CYS A 153 -11.74 2.41 2.85
C CYS A 153 -11.00 2.89 1.58
N GLY A 154 -9.84 2.31 1.25
CA GLY A 154 -9.12 2.68 0.04
C GLY A 154 -8.06 1.66 -0.37
N GLU A 155 -7.86 1.54 -1.69
CA GLU A 155 -6.91 0.63 -2.34
C GLU A 155 -6.10 1.39 -3.40
N LEU A 156 -4.90 1.84 -3.05
CA LEU A 156 -3.94 2.45 -3.98
C LEU A 156 -2.86 1.41 -4.30
N VAL A 157 -2.89 0.91 -5.53
CA VAL A 157 -1.97 -0.13 -6.01
C VAL A 157 -0.55 0.39 -6.16
N TRP A 158 0.44 -0.47 -5.92
CA TRP A 158 1.83 -0.15 -6.23
C TRP A 158 2.30 -0.97 -7.44
N ASN A 159 2.60 -0.38 -8.60
CA ASN A 159 2.57 1.06 -8.94
C ASN A 159 1.68 1.32 -10.15
N PHE A 160 1.38 2.58 -10.45
CA PHE A 160 0.71 2.95 -11.70
C PHE A 160 1.47 2.41 -12.92
N ALA A 161 2.77 2.67 -13.03
CA ALA A 161 3.58 2.20 -14.14
C ALA A 161 4.97 1.75 -13.68
N ASP A 162 5.60 0.87 -14.46
CA ASP A 162 7.00 0.47 -14.22
C ASP A 162 7.92 1.69 -14.22
N PHE A 163 8.93 1.68 -13.34
CA PHE A 163 9.80 2.84 -13.13
C PHE A 163 11.25 2.46 -12.85
N LYS A 164 12.16 3.43 -12.98
CA LYS A 164 13.59 3.21 -12.76
C LYS A 164 13.93 3.17 -11.28
N THR A 165 14.82 2.26 -10.92
CA THR A 165 15.47 2.19 -9.61
C THR A 165 16.98 2.18 -9.82
N SER A 166 17.74 2.32 -8.74
CA SER A 166 19.15 1.90 -8.75
C SER A 166 19.27 0.44 -9.19
N GLU A 167 20.41 0.09 -9.77
CA GLU A 167 20.72 -1.27 -10.17
C GLU A 167 20.82 -2.20 -8.97
N GLY A 168 20.43 -3.46 -9.16
CA GLY A 168 20.51 -4.48 -8.13
C GLY A 168 19.89 -5.80 -8.57
N ILE A 169 20.27 -6.90 -7.92
CA ILE A 169 19.86 -8.26 -8.31
C ILE A 169 18.34 -8.50 -8.19
N MET A 170 17.63 -7.67 -7.42
CA MET A 170 16.17 -7.72 -7.26
C MET A 170 15.42 -6.77 -8.20
N ARG A 171 16.09 -6.16 -9.18
CA ARG A 171 15.55 -5.13 -10.07
C ARG A 171 15.90 -5.45 -11.52
N VAL A 172 14.92 -5.88 -12.30
CA VAL A 172 15.12 -6.30 -13.70
C VAL A 172 15.01 -5.08 -14.61
N GLY A 173 16.03 -4.22 -14.59
CA GLY A 173 16.01 -2.96 -15.35
C GLY A 173 15.13 -1.86 -14.74
N GLY A 174 14.55 -2.11 -13.57
CA GLY A 174 13.72 -1.18 -12.80
C GLY A 174 12.88 -1.90 -11.74
N ASN A 175 11.78 -1.26 -11.34
CA ASN A 175 10.67 -1.87 -10.61
C ASN A 175 9.55 -2.19 -11.61
N ASP A 176 9.08 -3.43 -11.60
CA ASP A 176 8.13 -3.94 -12.60
C ASP A 176 6.76 -4.26 -11.97
N LYS A 177 6.43 -3.66 -10.83
CA LYS A 177 5.10 -3.81 -10.18
C LYS A 177 3.99 -3.03 -10.87
N GLY A 178 4.31 -2.31 -11.95
CA GLY A 178 3.37 -1.45 -12.64
C GLY A 178 2.13 -2.20 -13.09
N ILE A 179 0.97 -1.55 -12.97
CA ILE A 179 -0.26 -1.92 -13.68
C ILE A 179 -0.07 -1.71 -15.20
N PHE A 180 0.69 -0.68 -15.55
CA PHE A 180 1.13 -0.37 -16.90
C PHE A 180 2.64 -0.57 -17.03
N THR A 181 3.09 -0.82 -18.25
CA THR A 181 4.51 -0.76 -18.58
C THR A 181 5.03 0.67 -18.44
N ARG A 182 6.35 0.83 -18.47
CA ARG A 182 6.97 2.15 -18.53
C ARG A 182 6.61 2.92 -19.79
N ASP A 183 6.16 2.27 -20.86
CA ASP A 183 5.67 2.95 -22.08
C ASP A 183 4.16 3.21 -22.04
N ARG A 184 3.52 2.99 -20.88
CA ARG A 184 2.10 3.23 -20.59
C ARG A 184 1.16 2.28 -21.32
N GLU A 185 1.67 1.14 -21.77
CA GLU A 185 0.85 0.04 -22.28
C GLU A 185 0.33 -0.83 -21.12
N PRO A 186 -0.91 -1.32 -21.18
CA PRO A 186 -1.50 -2.09 -20.09
C PRO A 186 -0.86 -3.48 -19.98
N LYS A 187 -0.62 -3.93 -18.74
CA LYS A 187 -0.50 -5.36 -18.41
C LYS A 187 -1.89 -5.95 -18.17
N ASP A 188 -1.99 -7.27 -18.05
CA ASP A 188 -3.27 -7.97 -17.88
C ASP A 188 -4.05 -7.48 -16.66
N ILE A 189 -3.35 -7.16 -15.56
CA ILE A 189 -3.96 -6.64 -14.33
C ILE A 189 -4.73 -5.34 -14.55
N ALA A 190 -4.37 -4.52 -15.54
CA ALA A 190 -5.06 -3.26 -15.85
C ALA A 190 -6.54 -3.52 -16.22
N PHE A 191 -6.81 -4.61 -16.92
CA PHE A 191 -8.16 -5.01 -17.31
C PHE A 191 -8.95 -5.54 -16.11
N THR A 192 -8.31 -6.30 -15.23
CA THR A 192 -8.90 -6.79 -13.98
C THR A 192 -9.28 -5.63 -13.05
N LEU A 193 -8.37 -4.68 -12.83
CA LEU A 193 -8.63 -3.48 -12.03
C LEU A 193 -9.72 -2.61 -12.62
N LYS A 194 -9.71 -2.40 -13.95
CA LYS A 194 -10.80 -1.68 -14.64
C LYS A 194 -12.16 -2.29 -14.34
N LYS A 195 -12.30 -3.61 -14.49
CA LYS A 195 -13.56 -4.31 -14.22
C LYS A 195 -13.98 -4.14 -12.76
N ARG A 196 -13.05 -4.33 -11.81
CA ARG A 196 -13.33 -4.18 -10.37
C ARG A 196 -13.77 -2.76 -10.03
N TRP A 197 -12.96 -1.76 -10.36
CA TRP A 197 -13.20 -0.37 -9.94
C TRP A 197 -14.45 0.24 -10.57
N GLN A 198 -14.88 -0.23 -11.75
CA GLN A 198 -16.17 0.16 -12.33
C GLN A 198 -17.37 -0.50 -11.65
N GLN A 199 -17.17 -1.56 -10.87
CA GLN A 199 -18.22 -2.30 -10.16
C GLN A 199 -18.32 -1.92 -8.67
N LEU A 200 -17.32 -1.21 -8.13
CA LEU A 200 -17.38 -0.62 -6.80
C LEU A 200 -18.28 0.63 -6.87
N ASN A 201 -19.55 0.45 -6.55
CA ASN A 201 -20.51 1.55 -6.37
C ASN A 201 -20.44 2.11 -4.95
#